data_AF-A0A9D2HCE2-F1
#
_entry.id   AF-A0A9D2HCE2-F1
#
_cell.length_a   1.000
_cell.length_b   1.000
_cell.length_c   1.000
_cell.angle_alpha   90.00
_cell.angle_beta   90.00
_cell.angle_gamma   90.00
#
_symmetry.space_group_name_H-M   'P 1'
#
loop_
_entity.id
_entity.type
_entity.pdbx_description
1 polymer ?
#
loop_
_entity_poly.entity_id
_entity_poly.type
_entity_poly.pdbx_seq_one_letter_code
_entity_poly.pdbx_strand_id
1 'polypeptide(L)'
;MSIIAATGLQAYNNALADFAKARNQVQKSASDIAGAKPAAVPGFADTLRDSLTTVNDMQSQKSAMIQSFASGETQNVHELMITMQKAGLAVNLTAAVRNKVLEAYRELSKLQF
;
A
#
# COMPACT_ATOMS: atom_id res chain seq x y z
N MET A 1 -65.66 11.90 14.23
CA MET A 1 -65.46 13.23 13.64
C MET A 1 -64.01 13.66 13.92
N SER A 2 -63.25 13.92 12.85
CA SER A 2 -62.02 14.73 12.79
C SER A 2 -60.73 14.29 13.51
N ILE A 3 -60.03 13.25 13.04
CA ILE A 3 -58.58 13.10 13.35
C ILE A 3 -57.70 12.62 12.17
N ILE A 4 -58.25 12.47 10.95
CA ILE A 4 -57.48 11.93 9.81
C ILE A 4 -56.71 13.04 9.04
N ALA A 5 -57.04 14.32 9.25
CA ALA A 5 -56.39 15.43 8.52
C ALA A 5 -55.02 15.86 9.09
N ALA A 6 -54.72 15.56 10.37
CA ALA A 6 -53.50 16.04 11.03
C ALA A 6 -52.27 15.16 10.73
N THR A 7 -52.45 13.86 10.53
CA THR A 7 -51.35 12.91 10.25
C THR A 7 -50.72 13.15 8.87
N GLY A 8 -51.53 13.62 7.90
CA GLY A 8 -51.03 14.00 6.57
C GLY A 8 -50.09 15.21 6.61
N LEU A 9 -50.37 16.21 7.44
CA LEU A 9 -49.49 17.39 7.61
C LEU A 9 -48.22 17.07 8.42
N GLN A 10 -48.29 16.14 9.38
CA GLN A 10 -47.12 15.73 10.18
C GLN A 10 -46.15 14.87 9.37
N ALA A 11 -46.65 14.00 8.48
CA ALA A 11 -45.82 13.22 7.57
C ALA A 11 -45.07 14.12 6.56
N TYR A 12 -45.70 15.21 6.09
CA TYR A 12 -45.06 16.17 5.19
C TYR A 12 -43.92 16.95 5.89
N ASN A 13 -44.14 17.40 7.12
CA ASN A 13 -43.09 18.09 7.89
C ASN A 13 -41.89 17.19 8.20
N ASN A 14 -42.14 15.92 8.51
CA ASN A 14 -41.08 14.95 8.78
C ASN A 14 -40.31 14.56 7.52
N ALA A 15 -41.01 14.38 6.38
CA ALA A 15 -40.36 14.15 5.10
C ALA A 15 -39.43 15.31 4.70
N LEU A 16 -39.86 16.57 4.92
CA LEU A 16 -39.03 17.74 4.65
C LEU A 16 -37.74 17.77 5.48
N ALA A 17 -37.81 17.35 6.75
CA ALA A 17 -36.66 17.25 7.64
C ALA A 17 -35.69 16.12 7.23
N ASP A 18 -36.23 15.00 6.72
CA ASP A 18 -35.41 13.89 6.22
C ASP A 18 -34.71 14.23 4.89
N PHE A 19 -35.37 14.98 4.01
CA PHE A 19 -34.72 15.52 2.81
C PHE A 19 -33.60 16.52 3.13
N ALA A 20 -33.77 17.34 4.17
CA ALA A 20 -32.73 18.25 4.63
C ALA A 20 -31.50 17.51 5.20
N LYS A 21 -31.71 16.43 5.95
CA LYS A 21 -30.63 15.55 6.43
C LYS A 21 -29.93 14.80 5.30
N ALA A 22 -30.69 14.30 4.33
CA ALA A 22 -30.14 13.62 3.15
C ALA A 22 -29.25 14.56 2.32
N ARG A 23 -29.67 15.82 2.11
CA ARG A 23 -28.84 16.83 1.42
C ARG A 23 -27.55 17.13 2.19
N ASN A 24 -27.60 17.24 3.52
CA ASN A 24 -26.41 17.49 4.34
C ASN A 24 -25.45 16.29 4.35
N GLN A 25 -25.96 15.06 4.30
CA GLN A 25 -25.11 13.86 4.16
C GLN A 25 -24.44 13.80 2.79
N VAL A 26 -25.15 14.15 1.71
CA VAL A 26 -24.56 14.24 0.37
C VAL A 26 -23.51 15.36 0.29
N GLN A 27 -23.75 16.51 0.93
CA GLN A 27 -22.78 17.62 0.98
C GLN A 27 -21.52 17.25 1.79
N LYS A 28 -21.66 16.48 2.88
CA LYS A 28 -20.53 15.97 3.67
C LYS A 28 -19.70 14.96 2.87
N SER A 29 -20.34 13.99 2.22
CA SER A 29 -19.66 13.04 1.35
C SER A 29 -18.98 13.71 0.15
N ALA A 30 -19.57 14.77 -0.42
CA ALA A 30 -18.96 15.54 -1.51
C ALA A 30 -17.73 16.35 -1.04
N SER A 31 -17.73 16.85 0.21
CA SER A 31 -16.59 17.57 0.79
C SER A 31 -15.46 16.64 1.23
N ASP A 32 -15.76 15.42 1.66
CA ASP A 32 -14.75 14.39 1.95
C ASP A 32 -14.02 13.92 0.67
N ILE A 33 -14.72 13.85 -0.47
CA ILE A 33 -14.11 13.54 -1.77
C ILE A 33 -13.28 14.72 -2.29
N ALA A 34 -13.74 15.97 -2.10
CA ALA A 34 -13.01 17.16 -2.52
C ALA A 34 -11.79 17.49 -1.64
N GLY A 35 -11.76 16.99 -0.40
CA GLY A 35 -10.67 17.17 0.57
C GLY A 35 -9.61 16.07 0.58
N ALA A 36 -9.77 15.02 -0.24
CA ALA A 36 -8.81 13.94 -0.36
C ALA A 36 -7.52 14.46 -1.03
N LYS A 37 -6.59 14.96 -0.20
CA LYS A 37 -5.21 15.25 -0.59
C LYS A 37 -4.66 14.02 -1.32
N PRO A 38 -4.14 14.14 -2.56
CA PRO A 38 -3.58 12.99 -3.26
C PRO A 38 -2.53 12.37 -2.34
N ALA A 39 -2.69 11.08 -2.05
CA ALA A 39 -1.75 10.34 -1.23
C ALA A 39 -0.35 10.59 -1.82
N ALA A 40 0.54 11.15 -1.00
CA ALA A 40 1.90 11.42 -1.42
C ALA A 40 2.53 10.08 -1.81
N VAL A 41 2.74 9.88 -3.11
CA VAL A 41 3.46 8.71 -3.61
C VAL A 41 4.88 8.82 -3.05
N PRO A 42 5.38 7.80 -2.32
CA PRO A 42 6.74 7.81 -1.80
C PRO A 42 7.73 8.11 -2.94
N GLY A 43 8.78 8.87 -2.64
CA GLY A 43 9.80 9.13 -3.63
C GLY A 43 10.44 7.83 -4.11
N PHE A 44 11.02 7.85 -5.31
CA PHE A 44 11.77 6.69 -5.81
C PHE A 44 12.87 6.25 -4.82
N ALA A 45 13.53 7.21 -4.16
CA ALA A 45 14.54 6.93 -3.15
C ALA A 45 13.98 6.20 -1.91
N ASP A 46 12.77 6.55 -1.47
CA ASP A 46 12.10 5.91 -0.34
C ASP A 46 11.72 4.47 -0.72
N THR A 47 11.07 4.31 -1.88
CA THR A 47 10.73 2.99 -2.42
C THR A 47 11.95 2.09 -2.60
N LEU A 48 13.07 2.66 -3.06
CA LEU A 48 14.33 1.94 -3.20
C LEU A 48 14.90 1.51 -1.83
N ARG A 49 14.84 2.40 -0.83
CA ARG A 49 15.27 2.11 0.53
C ARG A 49 14.44 0.99 1.17
N ASP A 50 13.13 1.02 0.97
CA ASP A 50 12.22 -0.03 1.45
C ASP A 50 12.50 -1.37 0.75
N SER A 51 12.77 -1.32 -0.56
CA SER A 51 13.15 -2.51 -1.33
C SER A 51 14.47 -3.12 -0.84
N LEU A 52 15.47 -2.31 -0.50
CA LEU A 52 16.73 -2.78 0.07
C LEU A 52 16.53 -3.42 1.44
N THR A 53 15.65 -2.85 2.27
CA THR A 53 15.29 -3.43 3.56
C THR A 53 14.62 -4.79 3.37
N THR A 54 13.69 -4.88 2.41
CA THR A 54 13.02 -6.13 2.04
C THR A 54 14.01 -7.22 1.62
N VAL A 55 15.04 -6.86 0.84
CA VAL A 55 16.10 -7.82 0.42
C VAL A 55 16.91 -8.31 1.63
N ASN A 56 17.18 -7.44 2.61
CA ASN A 56 17.84 -7.82 3.86
C ASN A 56 16.97 -8.81 4.66
N ASP A 57 15.67 -8.54 4.78
CA ASP A 57 14.72 -9.42 5.46
C ASP A 57 14.64 -10.79 4.77
N MET A 58 14.59 -10.81 3.43
CA MET A 58 14.63 -12.06 2.66
C MET A 58 15.90 -12.88 2.91
N GLN A 59 17.05 -12.20 3.07
CA GLN A 59 18.31 -12.87 3.41
C GLN A 59 18.29 -13.44 4.83
N SER A 60 17.74 -12.70 5.79
CA SER A 60 17.57 -13.15 7.18
C SER A 60 16.62 -14.35 7.26
N GLN A 61 15.47 -14.27 6.59
CA GLN A 61 14.48 -15.35 6.51
C GLN A 61 15.09 -16.62 5.89
N LYS A 62 15.87 -16.48 4.81
CA LYS A 62 16.60 -17.62 4.22
C LYS A 62 17.48 -18.31 5.26
N SER A 63 18.27 -17.54 6.02
CA SER A 63 19.17 -18.08 7.05
C SER A 63 18.41 -18.77 8.18
N ALA A 64 17.30 -18.19 8.64
CA ALA A 64 16.45 -18.78 9.67
C ALA A 64 15.83 -20.11 9.22
N MET A 65 15.33 -20.19 7.99
CA MET A 65 14.76 -21.43 7.48
C MET A 65 15.82 -22.50 7.20
N ILE A 66 17.03 -22.12 6.78
CA ILE A 66 18.16 -23.07 6.70
C ILE A 66 18.41 -23.69 8.07
N GLN A 67 18.43 -22.87 9.12
CA GLN A 67 18.67 -23.32 10.48
C GLN A 67 17.56 -24.24 10.98
N SER A 68 16.29 -23.88 10.74
CA SER A 68 15.11 -24.67 11.12
C SER A 68 15.00 -25.99 10.34
N PHE A 69 15.43 -26.00 9.07
CA PHE A 69 15.52 -27.21 8.28
C PHE A 69 16.64 -28.13 8.77
N ALA A 70 17.81 -27.57 9.07
CA ALA A 70 18.97 -28.32 9.59
C ALA A 70 18.73 -28.86 11.01
N SER A 71 17.93 -28.18 11.83
CA SER A 71 17.52 -28.66 13.16
C SER A 71 16.43 -29.75 13.11
N GLY A 72 15.88 -30.03 11.94
CA GLY A 72 14.80 -31.01 11.75
C GLY A 72 13.41 -30.52 12.16
N GLU A 73 13.29 -29.25 12.55
CA GLU A 73 12.07 -28.61 13.02
C GLU A 73 11.09 -28.34 11.86
N THR A 74 11.62 -28.10 10.66
CA THR A 74 10.83 -27.95 9.43
C THR A 74 11.28 -28.94 8.36
N GLN A 75 10.35 -29.74 7.84
CA GLN A 75 10.59 -30.70 6.76
C GLN A 75 10.19 -30.17 5.37
N ASN A 76 9.76 -28.91 5.29
CA ASN A 76 9.31 -28.30 4.04
C ASN A 76 10.51 -27.82 3.18
N VAL A 77 11.20 -28.79 2.57
CA VAL A 77 12.34 -28.53 1.67
C VAL A 77 11.93 -27.67 0.46
N HIS A 78 10.69 -27.76 0.01
CA HIS A 78 10.20 -27.03 -1.16
C HIS A 78 10.13 -25.52 -0.88
N GLU A 79 9.56 -25.15 0.28
CA GLU A 79 9.50 -23.76 0.72
C GLU A 79 10.90 -23.17 0.98
N LEU A 80 11.81 -23.98 1.52
CA LEU A 80 13.22 -23.59 1.65
C LEU A 80 13.86 -23.28 0.30
N MET A 81 13.72 -24.18 -0.68
CA MET A 81 14.27 -23.97 -2.03
C MET A 81 13.69 -22.72 -2.69
N ILE A 82 12.37 -22.51 -2.60
CA ILE A 82 11.71 -21.33 -3.15
C ILE A 82 12.26 -20.05 -2.52
N THR A 83 12.35 -19.99 -1.20
CA THR A 83 12.84 -18.78 -0.52
C THR A 83 14.31 -18.55 -0.80
N MET A 84 15.13 -19.59 -0.90
CA MET A 84 16.52 -19.47 -1.36
C MET A 84 16.61 -18.87 -2.75
N GLN A 85 15.81 -19.35 -3.70
CA GLN A 85 15.76 -18.83 -5.07
C GLN A 85 15.29 -17.38 -5.10
N LYS A 86 14.22 -17.05 -4.36
CA LYS A 86 13.70 -15.68 -4.23
C LYS A 86 14.75 -14.72 -3.67
N ALA A 87 15.37 -15.08 -2.55
CA ALA A 87 16.40 -14.25 -1.92
C ALA A 87 17.62 -14.06 -2.85
N GLY A 88 18.06 -15.12 -3.53
CA GLY A 88 19.14 -15.04 -4.51
C GLY A 88 18.82 -14.10 -5.69
N LEU A 89 17.63 -14.25 -6.27
CA LEU A 89 17.16 -13.37 -7.35
C LEU A 89 17.05 -11.91 -6.89
N ALA A 90 16.51 -11.66 -5.70
CA ALA A 90 16.35 -10.32 -5.14
C ALA A 90 17.70 -9.61 -4.94
N VAL A 91 18.71 -10.32 -4.45
CA VAL A 91 20.09 -9.79 -4.32
C VAL A 91 20.69 -9.47 -5.69
N ASN A 92 20.56 -10.37 -6.67
CA ASN A 92 21.07 -10.15 -8.02
C ASN A 92 20.42 -8.93 -8.69
N LEU A 93 19.10 -8.81 -8.56
CA LEU A 93 18.35 -7.66 -9.07
C LEU A 93 18.83 -6.35 -8.41
N THR A 94 19.02 -6.37 -7.09
CA THR A 94 19.53 -5.21 -6.34
C THR A 94 20.90 -4.78 -6.84
N ALA A 95 21.80 -5.73 -7.10
CA ALA A 95 23.12 -5.45 -7.65
C ALA A 95 23.03 -4.83 -9.06
N ALA A 96 22.14 -5.34 -9.91
CA ALA A 96 21.89 -4.80 -11.25
C ALA A 96 21.38 -3.34 -11.19
N VAL A 97 20.43 -3.06 -10.29
CA VAL A 97 19.91 -1.69 -10.07
C VAL A 97 21.02 -0.76 -9.57
N ARG A 98 21.80 -1.19 -8.57
CA ARG A 98 22.95 -0.42 -8.07
C ARG A 98 23.92 -0.07 -9.19
N ASN A 99 24.26 -1.04 -10.03
CA ASN A 99 25.17 -0.83 -11.16
C ASN A 99 24.59 0.18 -12.16
N LYS A 100 23.30 0.08 -12.49
CA LYS A 100 22.64 1.03 -13.39
C LYS A 100 22.58 2.45 -12.83
N VAL A 101 22.36 2.61 -11.53
CA VAL A 101 22.40 3.93 -10.89
C VAL A 101 23.81 4.53 -10.93
N LEU A 102 24.85 3.72 -10.69
CA LEU A 102 26.25 4.17 -10.79
C LEU A 102 26.63 4.52 -12.23
N GLU A 103 26.16 3.75 -13.22
CA GLU A 103 26.33 4.06 -14.64
C GLU A 103 25.65 5.38 -15.01
N ALA A 104 24.40 5.59 -14.61
CA ALA A 104 23.67 6.82 -14.86
C ALA A 104 24.36 8.04 -14.23
N TYR A 105 24.90 7.90 -13.02
CA TYR A 105 25.70 8.96 -12.38
C TYR A 105 26.97 9.28 -13.18
N ARG A 106 27.71 8.24 -13.61
CA ARG A 106 28.92 8.40 -14.43
C ARG A 106 28.60 9.07 -15.77
N GLU A 107 27.49 8.70 -16.41
CA GLU A 107 27.08 9.30 -17.68
C GLU A 107 26.73 10.79 -17.52
N LEU A 108 25.98 11.14 -16.48
CA LEU A 108 25.68 12.54 -16.17
C LEU A 108 26.95 13.37 -15.91
N SER A 109 27.95 12.77 -15.24
CA SER A 109 29.24 13.44 -15.01
C SER A 109 30.05 13.67 -16.29
N LYS A 110 29.90 12.79 -17.30
CA LYS A 110 30.58 12.92 -18.59
C LYS A 110 29.94 13.97 -19.50
N LEU A 111 28.62 14.18 -19.39
CA LEU A 111 27.91 15.19 -20.16
C LEU A 111 28.22 16.64 -19.73
N GLN A 112 28.84 16.84 -18.56
CA GLN A 112 29.16 18.17 -18.02
C GLN A 112 30.56 18.69 -18.38
N PHE A 113 31.20 18.15 -19.43
CA PHE A 113 32.46 18.66 -19.99
C PHE A 113 32.38 18.82 -21.50
#